data_AF-A0A183G995-F1
#
_entry.id   AF-A0A183G995-F1
#
_cell.length_a   1.000
_cell.length_b   1.000
_cell.length_c   1.000
_cell.angle_alpha   90.00
_cell.angle_beta   90.00
_cell.angle_gamma   90.00
#
_symmetry.space_group_name_H-M   'P 1'
#
loop_
_entity.id
_entity.type
_entity.pdbx_description
1 polymer ?
#
loop_
_entity_poly.entity_id
_entity_poly.type
_entity_poly.pdbx_seq_one_letter_code
_entity_poly.pdbx_strand_id
1 'polypeptide(L)'
;MFTEPLEDKVVRLVRKHISENKEQVATWDDEPPEPLPQDCCGQSCRPCVFDIHREDVVRWAKDCAKRIPFEGGVSLYTHLYQDEISEDRQSEDNAFSKEEYRKFLLTDITSLSPDTKLYTFEIANGSANLPIGSHLRTRYVSIGSEYTNTMRKRKRISAKS
;
A
#
# COMPACT_ATOMS: atom_id res chain seq x y z
N MET A 1 -6.23 -11.41 -25.34
CA MET A 1 -7.00 -11.94 -24.20
C MET A 1 -6.78 -10.96 -23.05
N PHE A 2 -7.72 -10.05 -22.78
CA PHE A 2 -7.55 -9.04 -21.74
C PHE A 2 -7.76 -9.71 -20.37
N THR A 3 -6.71 -9.78 -19.56
CA THR A 3 -6.81 -10.26 -18.19
C THR A 3 -7.39 -9.13 -17.32
N GLU A 4 -8.47 -9.42 -16.61
CA GLU A 4 -9.08 -8.50 -15.63
C GLU A 4 -8.00 -8.05 -14.62
N PRO A 5 -7.83 -6.74 -14.36
CA PRO A 5 -6.94 -6.27 -13.29
C PRO A 5 -7.32 -6.92 -11.96
N LEU A 6 -6.32 -7.33 -11.18
CA LEU A 6 -6.54 -8.01 -9.91
C LEU A 6 -7.38 -7.17 -8.92
N GLU A 7 -7.24 -5.86 -9.00
CA GLU A 7 -8.03 -4.86 -8.26
C GLU A 7 -9.53 -4.94 -8.60
N ASP A 8 -9.87 -5.03 -9.88
CA ASP A 8 -11.26 -5.11 -10.32
C ASP A 8 -11.85 -6.49 -9.96
N LYS A 9 -11.03 -7.55 -10.06
CA LYS A 9 -11.40 -8.91 -9.70
C LYS A 9 -11.74 -9.03 -8.21
N VAL A 10 -10.96 -8.45 -7.30
CA VAL A 10 -11.25 -8.50 -5.85
C VAL A 10 -12.54 -7.75 -5.52
N VAL A 11 -12.75 -6.56 -6.10
CA VAL A 11 -13.97 -5.76 -5.90
C VAL A 11 -15.20 -6.53 -6.37
N ARG A 12 -15.15 -7.12 -7.57
CA ARG A 12 -16.26 -7.89 -8.14
C ARG A 12 -16.63 -9.10 -7.27
N LEU A 13 -15.64 -9.85 -6.78
CA LEU A 13 -15.88 -11.03 -5.95
C LEU A 13 -16.42 -10.67 -4.57
N VAL A 14 -15.94 -9.59 -3.96
CA VAL A 14 -16.45 -9.08 -2.68
C VAL A 14 -17.89 -8.62 -2.80
N ARG A 15 -18.20 -7.77 -3.79
CA ARG A 15 -19.57 -7.30 -4.03
C ARG A 15 -20.53 -8.47 -4.25
N LYS A 16 -20.12 -9.47 -5.03
CA LYS A 16 -20.89 -10.70 -5.23
C LYS A 16 -21.17 -11.40 -3.90
N HIS A 17 -20.14 -11.66 -3.10
CA HIS A 17 -20.29 -12.34 -1.82
C HIS A 17 -21.20 -11.60 -0.85
N ILE A 18 -21.03 -10.28 -0.69
CA ILE A 18 -21.88 -9.46 0.17
C ILE A 18 -23.32 -9.48 -0.35
N SER A 19 -23.53 -9.43 -1.67
CA SER A 19 -24.86 -9.48 -2.27
C SER A 19 -25.59 -10.82 -2.06
N GLU A 20 -24.84 -11.92 -1.99
CA GLU A 20 -25.35 -13.27 -1.74
C GLU A 20 -25.60 -13.54 -0.24
N ASN A 21 -24.93 -12.78 0.65
CA ASN A 21 -24.98 -12.95 2.10
C ASN A 21 -25.62 -11.74 2.82
N LYS A 22 -26.51 -11.02 2.14
CA LYS A 22 -27.14 -9.77 2.64
C LYS A 22 -27.79 -9.88 4.00
N GLU A 23 -28.23 -11.07 4.43
CA GLU A 23 -28.90 -11.28 5.73
C GLU A 23 -27.92 -11.29 6.92
N GLN A 24 -26.60 -11.37 6.68
CA GLN A 24 -25.55 -11.28 7.70
C GLN A 24 -25.13 -9.80 7.94
N VAL A 25 -26.12 -8.90 8.08
CA VAL A 25 -26.03 -7.42 7.98
C VAL A 25 -25.05 -6.76 8.96
N ALA A 26 -24.54 -7.46 9.97
CA ALA A 26 -23.79 -6.84 11.07
C ALA A 26 -22.25 -6.91 10.98
N THR A 27 -21.65 -7.41 9.89
CA THR A 27 -20.21 -7.78 9.91
C THR A 27 -19.35 -7.14 8.80
N TRP A 28 -19.96 -6.40 7.86
CA TRP A 28 -19.24 -5.80 6.75
C TRP A 28 -19.18 -4.28 6.89
N ASP A 29 -18.00 -3.71 6.67
CA ASP A 29 -17.83 -2.28 6.55
C ASP A 29 -18.50 -1.80 5.25
N ASP A 30 -19.11 -0.62 5.25
CA ASP A 30 -19.79 -0.08 4.07
C ASP A 30 -18.81 0.24 2.93
N GLU A 31 -19.26 0.00 1.69
CA GLU A 31 -18.51 0.38 0.51
C GLU A 31 -18.40 1.92 0.43
N PRO A 32 -17.21 2.49 0.14
CA PRO A 32 -17.07 3.93 -0.05
C PRO A 32 -18.07 4.44 -1.10
N PRO A 33 -18.79 5.54 -0.84
CA PRO A 33 -19.74 6.09 -1.80
C PRO A 33 -18.99 6.68 -3.00
N GLU A 34 -19.59 6.53 -4.19
CA GLU A 34 -19.06 7.12 -5.41
C GLU A 34 -19.16 8.66 -5.33
N PRO A 35 -18.09 9.40 -5.66
CA PRO A 35 -18.10 10.85 -5.66
C PRO A 35 -19.00 11.39 -6.77
N LEU A 36 -19.59 12.55 -6.53
CA LEU A 36 -20.42 13.23 -7.51
C LEU A 36 -19.54 13.94 -8.56
N PRO A 37 -20.03 14.15 -9.80
CA PRO A 37 -19.29 14.90 -10.81
C PRO A 37 -18.87 16.31 -10.35
N GLN A 38 -19.65 16.93 -9.46
CA GLN A 38 -19.37 18.23 -8.87
C GLN A 38 -18.20 18.22 -7.86
N ASP A 39 -17.82 17.05 -7.33
CA ASP A 39 -16.66 16.91 -6.46
C ASP A 39 -15.35 16.93 -7.27
N CYS A 40 -15.45 16.82 -8.60
CA CYS A 40 -14.32 16.96 -9.50
C CYS A 40 -13.97 18.43 -9.73
N CYS A 41 -12.70 18.78 -9.53
CA CYS A 41 -12.14 20.11 -9.80
C CYS A 41 -12.33 20.57 -11.28
N GLY A 42 -12.62 19.65 -12.21
CA GLY A 42 -12.73 19.91 -13.65
C GLY A 42 -11.40 20.24 -14.36
N GLN A 43 -10.29 20.36 -13.62
CA GLN A 43 -9.01 20.87 -14.12
C GLN A 43 -7.94 19.80 -14.40
N SER A 44 -8.33 18.59 -14.83
CA SER A 44 -7.38 17.49 -15.12
C SER A 44 -6.43 17.12 -13.96
N CYS A 45 -6.84 17.41 -12.71
CA CYS A 45 -6.07 17.11 -11.50
C CYS A 45 -5.71 15.60 -11.44
N ARG A 46 -4.47 15.25 -11.07
CA ARG A 46 -4.04 13.86 -10.82
C ARG A 46 -3.39 13.70 -9.44
N PRO A 47 -3.89 12.80 -8.57
CA PRO A 47 -5.08 11.96 -8.79
C PRO A 47 -6.38 12.77 -8.79
N CYS A 48 -7.34 12.37 -9.64
CA CYS A 48 -8.70 12.89 -9.65
C CYS A 48 -9.49 12.31 -8.47
N VAL A 49 -10.60 12.94 -8.08
CA VAL A 49 -11.49 12.42 -7.02
C VAL A 49 -11.97 10.99 -7.31
N PHE A 50 -12.22 10.67 -8.58
CA PHE A 50 -12.59 9.33 -9.03
C PHE A 50 -11.44 8.31 -8.93
N ASP A 51 -10.19 8.76 -9.12
CA ASP A 51 -9.02 7.89 -8.94
C ASP A 51 -8.85 7.52 -7.47
N ILE A 52 -9.01 8.51 -6.57
CA ILE A 52 -8.96 8.31 -5.12
C ILE A 52 -10.08 7.37 -4.69
N HIS A 53 -11.31 7.60 -5.16
CA HIS A 53 -12.45 6.73 -4.87
C HIS A 53 -12.19 5.28 -5.32
N ARG A 54 -11.64 5.08 -6.54
CA ARG A 54 -11.28 3.74 -7.02
C ARG A 54 -10.27 3.07 -6.09
N GLU A 55 -9.25 3.79 -5.62
CA GLU A 55 -8.28 3.26 -4.65
C GLU A 55 -8.94 2.90 -3.31
N ASP A 56 -9.89 3.70 -2.85
CA ASP A 56 -10.62 3.47 -1.61
C ASP A 56 -11.53 2.24 -1.70
N VAL A 57 -12.25 2.05 -2.81
CA VAL A 57 -13.06 0.85 -3.08
C VAL A 57 -12.20 -0.40 -3.14
N VAL A 58 -11.02 -0.33 -3.77
CA VAL A 58 -10.08 -1.46 -3.80
C VAL A 58 -9.56 -1.79 -2.40
N ARG A 59 -9.30 -0.79 -1.57
CA ARG A 59 -8.85 -1.00 -0.18
C ARG A 59 -9.93 -1.67 0.66
N TRP A 60 -11.16 -1.15 0.58
CA TRP A 60 -12.33 -1.74 1.20
C TRP A 60 -12.50 -3.21 0.78
N ALA A 61 -12.46 -3.49 -0.52
CA ALA A 61 -12.61 -4.85 -1.04
C ALA A 61 -11.52 -5.79 -0.52
N LYS A 62 -10.27 -5.34 -0.44
CA LYS A 62 -9.18 -6.14 0.13
C LYS A 62 -9.42 -6.47 1.60
N ASP A 63 -9.93 -5.53 2.38
CA ASP A 63 -10.23 -5.76 3.80
C ASP A 63 -11.42 -6.70 4.00
N CYS A 64 -12.48 -6.58 3.20
CA CYS A 64 -13.57 -7.56 3.16
C CYS A 64 -13.07 -8.95 2.74
N ALA A 65 -12.24 -9.03 1.70
CA ALA A 65 -11.72 -10.30 1.17
C ALA A 65 -10.89 -11.09 2.18
N LYS A 66 -10.33 -10.45 3.21
CA LYS A 66 -9.65 -11.16 4.32
C LYS A 66 -10.62 -11.95 5.20
N ARG A 67 -11.88 -11.54 5.28
CA ARG A 67 -12.93 -12.17 6.10
C ARG A 67 -13.79 -13.15 5.30
N ILE A 68 -13.72 -13.12 3.96
CA ILE A 68 -14.45 -14.04 3.07
C ILE A 68 -13.70 -15.38 3.01
N PRO A 69 -14.31 -16.50 3.46
CA PRO A 69 -13.72 -17.82 3.29
C PRO A 69 -13.65 -18.23 1.82
N PHE A 70 -12.58 -18.92 1.45
CA PHE A 70 -12.36 -19.49 0.13
C PHE A 70 -11.95 -20.97 0.25
N GLU A 71 -11.98 -21.68 -0.87
CA GLU A 71 -11.66 -23.12 -0.91
C GLU A 71 -10.32 -23.43 -0.25
N GLY A 72 -10.27 -24.53 0.51
CA GLY A 72 -9.06 -24.93 1.25
C GLY A 72 -8.83 -24.21 2.57
N GLY A 73 -9.83 -23.48 3.09
CA GLY A 73 -9.77 -22.86 4.42
C GLY A 73 -8.94 -21.57 4.49
N VAL A 74 -8.54 -21.03 3.34
CA VAL A 74 -7.88 -19.73 3.22
C VAL A 74 -8.89 -18.63 2.94
N SER A 75 -8.54 -17.37 3.18
CA SER A 75 -9.38 -16.25 2.78
C SER A 75 -9.29 -15.97 1.28
N LEU A 76 -10.32 -15.33 0.73
CA LEU A 76 -10.33 -14.87 -0.66
C LEU A 76 -9.13 -13.98 -0.96
N TYR A 77 -8.74 -13.12 -0.01
CA TYR A 77 -7.53 -12.31 -0.12
C TYR A 77 -6.28 -13.16 -0.34
N THR A 78 -6.07 -14.18 0.49
CA THR A 78 -4.90 -15.07 0.39
C THR A 78 -4.85 -15.81 -0.94
N HIS A 79 -6.00 -16.26 -1.44
CA HIS A 79 -6.08 -16.92 -2.73
C HIS A 79 -5.74 -15.98 -3.90
N LEU A 80 -6.24 -14.75 -3.88
CA LEU A 80 -6.03 -13.77 -4.96
C LEU A 80 -4.63 -13.16 -4.96
N TYR A 81 -4.02 -13.01 -3.79
CA TYR A 81 -2.73 -12.33 -3.59
C TYR A 81 -1.61 -13.28 -3.18
N GLN A 82 -1.71 -14.57 -3.50
CA GLN A 82 -0.74 -15.60 -3.13
C GLN A 82 0.71 -15.24 -3.50
N ASP A 83 0.90 -14.63 -4.68
CA ASP A 83 2.20 -14.16 -5.18
C ASP A 83 2.71 -12.90 -4.44
N GLU A 84 1.81 -12.04 -3.92
CA GLU A 84 2.22 -10.89 -3.11
C GLU A 84 2.55 -11.29 -1.66
N ILE A 85 1.90 -12.36 -1.17
CA ILE A 85 2.10 -12.89 0.19
C ILE A 85 3.40 -13.70 0.26
N SER A 86 3.77 -14.40 -0.82
CA SER A 86 5.07 -15.10 -0.90
C SER A 86 6.24 -14.14 -0.90
N GLU A 87 6.11 -12.94 -1.48
CA GLU A 87 7.11 -11.86 -1.40
C GLU A 87 7.22 -11.24 0.01
N ASP A 88 6.11 -11.15 0.78
CA ASP A 88 6.17 -10.66 2.18
C ASP A 88 6.76 -11.70 3.14
N ARG A 89 6.64 -13.01 2.86
CA ARG A 89 7.25 -14.07 3.67
C ARG A 89 8.75 -14.27 3.43
N GLN A 90 9.34 -13.66 2.40
CA GLN A 90 10.80 -13.71 2.15
C GLN A 90 11.57 -12.54 2.78
N SER A 91 10.93 -11.74 3.63
CA SER A 91 11.46 -10.45 4.09
C SER A 91 11.63 -10.37 5.61
N GLU A 92 11.86 -11.49 6.30
CA GLU A 92 12.29 -11.43 7.72
C GLU A 92 13.62 -10.66 7.88
N ASP A 93 14.43 -10.59 6.81
CA ASP A 93 15.68 -9.85 6.79
C ASP A 93 15.58 -8.44 6.18
N ASN A 94 14.39 -7.92 5.83
CA ASN A 94 14.32 -6.55 5.29
C ASN A 94 14.40 -5.51 6.42
N ALA A 95 15.32 -4.57 6.29
CA ALA A 95 15.47 -3.45 7.21
C ALA A 95 14.22 -2.55 7.26
N PHE A 96 13.35 -2.59 6.25
CA PHE A 96 12.17 -1.74 6.12
C PHE A 96 10.85 -2.51 6.34
N SER A 97 9.86 -1.87 6.99
CA SER A 97 8.47 -2.37 7.11
C SER A 97 7.53 -1.52 6.25
N LYS A 98 6.38 -2.08 5.82
CA LYS A 98 5.31 -1.33 5.16
C LYS A 98 4.36 -0.68 6.18
N GLU A 99 4.22 -1.32 7.34
CA GLU A 99 3.28 -1.01 8.41
C GLU A 99 3.87 0.05 9.35
N GLU A 100 5.15 -0.08 9.71
CA GLU A 100 5.78 0.68 10.78
C GLU A 100 7.02 1.46 10.33
N TYR A 101 7.26 2.58 11.03
CA TYR A 101 8.45 3.40 10.88
C TYR A 101 9.59 2.83 11.73
N ARG A 102 10.74 2.57 11.09
CA ARG A 102 11.96 2.12 11.78
C ARG A 102 12.99 3.25 11.81
N LYS A 103 13.77 3.34 12.89
CA LYS A 103 14.79 4.38 13.09
C LYS A 103 16.09 3.99 12.38
N PHE A 104 16.71 4.95 11.71
CA PHE A 104 18.01 4.81 11.06
C PHE A 104 18.94 5.95 11.46
N LEU A 105 20.23 5.64 11.59
CA LEU A 105 21.27 6.61 11.88
C LEU A 105 21.72 7.28 10.58
N LEU A 106 21.70 8.60 10.54
CA LEU A 106 22.26 9.38 9.43
C LEU A 106 23.78 9.46 9.63
N THR A 107 24.55 8.85 8.73
CA THR A 107 26.01 8.78 8.83
C THR A 107 26.71 9.83 8.00
N ASP A 108 26.12 10.23 6.87
CA ASP A 108 26.72 11.22 5.98
C ASP A 108 25.68 12.05 5.23
N ILE A 109 26.04 13.30 4.95
CA ILE A 109 25.29 14.21 4.07
C ILE A 109 26.28 14.79 3.06
N THR A 110 26.23 14.30 1.83
CA THR A 110 27.07 14.78 0.73
C THR A 110 26.28 15.74 -0.17
N SER A 111 26.86 16.89 -0.50
CA SER A 111 26.28 17.81 -1.48
C SER A 111 26.73 17.44 -2.89
N LEU A 112 25.80 17.06 -3.76
CA LEU A 112 26.09 16.75 -5.17
C LEU A 112 25.97 18.01 -6.06
N SER A 113 25.06 18.91 -5.70
CA SER A 113 24.85 20.22 -6.33
C SER A 113 24.31 21.22 -5.28
N PRO A 114 24.05 22.50 -5.64
CA PRO A 114 23.44 23.46 -4.73
C PRO A 114 22.09 23.00 -4.16
N ASP A 115 21.28 22.34 -4.97
CA ASP A 115 19.91 21.89 -4.67
C ASP A 115 19.77 20.38 -4.43
N THR A 116 20.83 19.60 -4.66
CA THR A 116 20.82 18.15 -4.49
C THR A 116 21.74 17.70 -3.36
N LYS A 117 21.15 17.01 -2.38
CA LYS A 117 21.86 16.37 -1.27
C LYS A 117 21.68 14.85 -1.33
N LEU A 118 22.76 14.13 -1.09
CA LEU A 118 22.79 12.69 -0.90
C LEU A 118 22.90 12.41 0.60
N TYR A 119 22.00 11.59 1.12
CA TYR A 119 21.97 11.22 2.52
C TYR A 119 22.30 9.73 2.65
N THR A 120 23.26 9.40 3.50
CA THR A 120 23.67 8.01 3.77
C THR A 120 23.20 7.61 5.15
N PHE A 121 22.55 6.45 5.24
CA PHE A 121 22.03 5.92 6.49
C PHE A 121 22.62 4.56 6.79
N GLU A 122 22.91 4.30 8.06
CA GLU A 122 23.34 2.98 8.52
C GLU A 122 22.15 2.06 8.77
N ILE A 123 22.27 0.81 8.34
CA ILE A 123 21.28 -0.24 8.52
C ILE A 123 21.85 -1.24 9.52
N ALA A 124 21.42 -1.12 10.78
CA ALA A 124 21.92 -1.96 11.86
C ALA A 124 21.34 -3.39 11.83
N ASN A 125 20.10 -3.54 11.37
CA ASN A 125 19.39 -4.82 11.34
C ASN A 125 18.77 -5.06 9.96
N GLY A 126 19.10 -6.21 9.37
CA GLY A 126 18.61 -6.63 8.07
C GLY A 126 19.35 -5.99 6.88
N SER A 127 18.78 -6.17 5.70
CA SER A 127 19.30 -5.73 4.41
C SER A 127 18.36 -4.75 3.72
N ALA A 128 18.92 -3.85 2.91
CA ALA A 128 18.18 -2.86 2.11
C ALA A 128 17.53 -3.49 0.87
N ASN A 129 16.76 -4.56 1.04
CA ASN A 129 16.14 -5.27 -0.09
C ASN A 129 14.92 -4.52 -0.62
N LEU A 130 15.18 -3.47 -1.41
CA LEU A 130 14.17 -2.66 -2.10
C LEU A 130 14.23 -2.94 -3.61
N PRO A 131 13.13 -3.38 -4.23
CA PRO A 131 13.04 -3.46 -5.68
C PRO A 131 13.33 -2.09 -6.31
N ILE A 132 14.02 -2.10 -7.45
CA ILE A 132 14.34 -0.89 -8.20
C ILE A 132 13.06 -0.10 -8.52
N GLY A 133 13.10 1.22 -8.29
CA GLY A 133 11.95 2.11 -8.46
C GLY A 133 11.00 2.16 -7.26
N SER A 134 11.31 1.46 -6.16
CA SER A 134 10.63 1.68 -4.88
C SER A 134 11.08 2.99 -4.24
N HIS A 135 10.26 3.53 -3.34
CA HIS A 135 10.62 4.69 -2.53
C HIS A 135 10.30 4.43 -1.06
N LEU A 136 11.04 5.12 -0.20
CA LEU A 136 10.82 5.14 1.24
C LEU A 136 10.09 6.42 1.61
N ARG A 137 9.20 6.32 2.60
CA ARG A 137 8.67 7.52 3.27
C ARG A 137 9.52 7.81 4.48
N THR A 138 10.13 8.98 4.50
CA THR A 138 10.92 9.49 5.62
C THR A 138 10.05 10.31 6.57
N ARG A 139 10.41 10.30 7.85
CA ARG A 139 9.91 11.25 8.85
C ARG A 139 11.08 11.62 9.76
N TYR A 140 11.34 12.91 9.82
CA TYR A 140 12.31 13.49 10.72
C TYR A 140 11.74 13.52 12.15
N VAL A 141 12.55 13.09 13.12
CA VAL A 141 12.24 13.17 14.55
C VAL A 141 13.44 13.80 15.25
N SER A 142 13.23 14.97 15.84
CA SER A 142 14.20 15.60 16.76
C SER A 142 13.90 15.11 18.17
N ILE A 143 14.83 14.36 18.77
CA ILE A 143 14.78 13.95 20.18
C ILE A 143 16.03 14.56 20.84
N GLY A 144 15.90 15.76 21.41
CA GLY A 144 17.04 16.46 21.99
C GLY A 144 18.11 16.82 20.94
N SER A 145 19.39 16.58 21.29
CA SER A 145 20.57 16.84 20.45
C SER A 145 20.80 15.81 19.34
N GLU A 146 19.97 14.75 19.27
CA GLU A 146 20.12 13.66 18.31
C GLU A 146 19.08 13.76 17.18
N TYR A 147 19.56 13.59 15.95
CA TYR A 147 18.75 13.62 14.75
C TYR A 147 18.57 12.20 14.23
N THR A 148 17.33 11.71 14.20
CA THR A 148 17.03 10.39 13.65
C THR A 148 16.00 10.50 12.53
N ASN A 149 16.23 9.75 11.45
CA ASN A 149 15.24 9.63 10.39
C ASN A 149 14.55 8.28 10.53
N THR A 150 13.23 8.33 10.48
CA THR A 150 12.43 7.12 10.49
C THR A 150 11.94 6.82 9.09
N MET A 151 12.09 5.58 8.64
CA MET A 151 11.75 5.17 7.29
C MET A 151 10.79 3.98 7.28
N ARG A 152 9.92 3.95 6.27
CA ARG A 152 9.08 2.79 5.94
C ARG A 152 8.95 2.62 4.43
N LYS A 153 8.83 1.38 3.96
CA LYS A 153 8.68 1.02 2.55
C LYS A 153 7.30 1.42 2.05
N ARG A 154 7.23 2.05 0.88
CA ARG A 154 5.98 2.23 0.14
C ARG A 154 5.91 1.20 -0.99
N LYS A 155 4.76 0.56 -1.15
CA LYS A 155 4.49 -0.27 -2.33
C LYS A 155 4.36 0.63 -3.56
N ARG A 156 5.03 0.27 -4.64
CA ARG A 156 4.87 0.92 -5.94
C ARG A 156 3.42 0.71 -6.39
N ILE A 157 2.67 1.80 -6.56
CA ILE A 157 1.40 1.77 -7.28
C ILE A 157 1.80 1.78 -8.75
N SER A 158 1.78 0.61 -9.40
CA SER A 158 2.04 0.54 -10.83
C SER A 158 0.78 1.01 -11.55
N ALA A 159 0.76 2.29 -11.96
CA ALA A 159 -0.15 2.72 -13.00
C ALA A 159 0.21 1.96 -14.28
N LYS A 160 -0.65 1.04 -14.72
CA LYS A 160 -0.56 0.44 -16.06
C LYS A 160 -0.99 1.51 -17.05
N SER A 161 -0.03 1.97 -17.86
CA SER A 161 -0.24 2.67 -19.14
C SER A 161 -0.65 1.69 -20.23
#